data_AF-A0A940QZ09-F1
#
_entry.id   AF-A0A940QZ09-F1
#
_cell.length_a   1.000
_cell.length_b   1.000
_cell.length_c   1.000
_cell.angle_alpha   90.00
_cell.angle_beta   90.00
_cell.angle_gamma   90.00
#
_symmetry.space_group_name_H-M   'P 1'
#
loop_
_entity.id
_entity.type
_entity.pdbx_description
1 polymer ?
#
loop_
_entity_poly.entity_id
_entity_poly.type
_entity_poly.pdbx_seq_one_letter_code
_entity_poly.pdbx_strand_id
1 'polypeptide(L)'
;MANNELTFEQVNEHFEKADLSQFQKGGANFFEATNVSKAPGDVLQKVCGIYQVVRPFLKLVANLPLIPQKWKDAIKTFTDLMDSLCP
;
A
#
# COMPACT_ATOMS: atom_id res chain seq x y z
N MET A 1 -23.12 -0.09 -12.53
CA MET A 1 -21.66 -0.06 -12.73
C MET A 1 -21.13 -1.28 -12.00
N ALA A 2 -20.60 -2.26 -12.73
CA ALA A 2 -20.11 -3.49 -12.12
C ALA A 2 -18.94 -3.13 -11.19
N ASN A 3 -19.08 -3.40 -9.90
CA ASN A 3 -17.96 -3.34 -8.97
C ASN A 3 -17.01 -4.46 -9.41
N ASN A 4 -15.93 -4.12 -10.11
CA ASN A 4 -14.82 -5.05 -10.29
C ASN A 4 -14.19 -5.22 -8.91
N GLU A 5 -14.75 -6.14 -8.13
CA GLU A 5 -14.17 -6.60 -6.88
C GLU A 5 -12.81 -7.21 -7.21
N LEU A 6 -11.73 -6.59 -6.70
CA LEU A 6 -10.39 -7.16 -6.78
C LEU A 6 -10.44 -8.57 -6.20
N THR A 7 -9.93 -9.57 -6.92
CA THR A 7 -9.85 -10.94 -6.42
C THR A 7 -8.51 -11.21 -5.71
N PHE A 8 -8.45 -12.28 -4.93
CA PHE A 8 -7.19 -12.71 -4.30
C PHE A 8 -6.11 -13.01 -5.34
N GLU A 9 -6.48 -13.62 -6.46
CA GLU A 9 -5.59 -13.96 -7.57
C GLU A 9 -4.99 -12.69 -8.21
N GLN A 10 -5.82 -11.68 -8.47
CA GLN A 10 -5.37 -10.41 -9.03
C GLN A 10 -4.41 -9.67 -8.11
N VAL A 11 -4.63 -9.74 -6.79
CA VAL A 11 -3.71 -9.17 -5.80
C VAL A 11 -2.41 -9.98 -5.70
N ASN A 12 -2.48 -11.31 -5.80
CA ASN A 12 -1.28 -12.15 -5.81
C ASN A 12 -0.39 -11.87 -7.03
N GLU A 13 -0.99 -11.83 -8.23
CA GLU A 13 -0.26 -11.46 -9.46
C GLU A 13 0.35 -10.05 -9.37
N HIS A 14 -0.34 -9.11 -8.71
CA HIS A 14 0.18 -7.77 -8.49
C HIS A 14 1.46 -7.81 -7.63
N PHE A 15 1.48 -8.60 -6.56
CA PHE A 15 2.65 -8.72 -5.69
C PHE A 15 3.81 -9.48 -6.33
N GLU A 16 3.54 -10.51 -7.13
CA GLU A 16 4.57 -11.19 -7.91
C GLU A 16 5.26 -10.25 -8.89
N LYS A 17 4.50 -9.33 -9.50
CA LYS A 17 5.04 -8.31 -10.42
C LYS A 17 5.79 -7.18 -9.71
N ALA A 18 5.38 -6.84 -8.49
CA ALA A 18 5.91 -5.68 -7.77
C ALA A 18 7.23 -5.95 -7.02
N ASP A 19 7.67 -7.20 -6.92
CA ASP A 19 8.86 -7.65 -6.17
C ASP A 19 9.02 -6.94 -4.82
N LEU A 20 8.25 -7.40 -3.83
CA LEU A 20 8.24 -6.83 -2.48
C LEU A 20 9.63 -6.81 -1.80
N SER A 21 10.59 -7.60 -2.27
CA SER A 21 11.96 -7.61 -1.74
C SER A 21 12.68 -6.27 -1.96
N GLN A 22 12.31 -5.50 -2.99
CA GLN A 22 12.89 -4.18 -3.29
C GLN A 22 12.64 -3.16 -2.17
N PHE A 23 11.63 -3.37 -1.33
CA PHE A 23 11.25 -2.46 -0.24
C PHE A 23 11.76 -2.93 1.12
N GLN A 24 12.33 -4.14 1.21
CA GLN A 24 12.90 -4.69 2.43
C GLN A 24 14.36 -4.23 2.62
N LYS A 25 14.92 -4.45 3.81
CA LYS A 25 16.31 -4.05 4.12
C LYS A 25 17.28 -4.66 3.09
N GLY A 26 17.98 -3.80 2.36
CA GLY A 26 18.91 -4.18 1.28
C GLY A 26 18.33 -4.07 -0.14
N GLY A 27 17.02 -3.82 -0.28
CA GLY A 27 16.38 -3.54 -1.56
C GLY A 27 16.56 -2.08 -2.01
N ALA A 28 16.39 -1.82 -3.31
CA ALA A 28 16.67 -0.51 -3.92
C ALA A 28 15.77 0.63 -3.39
N ASN A 29 14.55 0.29 -2.96
CA ASN A 29 13.54 1.23 -2.49
C ASN A 29 13.48 1.32 -0.96
N PHE A 30 14.36 0.60 -0.25
CA PHE A 30 14.48 0.71 1.20
C PHE A 30 14.97 2.11 1.60
N PHE A 31 14.53 2.56 2.78
CA PHE A 31 15.05 3.75 3.42
C PHE A 31 15.08 3.55 4.94
N GLU A 32 16.03 4.20 5.59
CA GLU A 32 16.12 4.22 7.04
C GLU A 32 15.34 5.42 7.60
N ALA A 33 14.79 5.27 8.81
CA ALA A 33 14.07 6.34 9.50
C ALA A 33 14.92 7.61 9.70
N THR A 34 16.25 7.46 9.77
CA THR A 34 17.21 8.56 9.87
C THR A 34 17.27 9.43 8.60
N ASN A 35 16.76 8.94 7.47
CA ASN A 35 16.74 9.67 6.19
C ASN A 35 15.53 10.60 6.08
N VAL A 36 14.50 10.40 6.89
CA VAL A 36 13.26 11.19 6.88
C VAL A 36 13.54 12.66 7.18
N SER A 37 14.43 12.95 8.13
CA SER A 37 14.81 14.32 8.49
C SER A 37 15.79 14.97 7.50
N LYS A 38 16.50 14.17 6.70
CA LYS A 38 17.53 14.66 5.77
C LYS A 38 16.97 14.95 4.38
N ALA A 39 16.04 14.12 3.89
CA ALA A 39 15.46 14.21 2.56
C ALA A 39 13.98 13.78 2.61
N PRO A 40 13.09 14.59 3.20
CA PRO A 40 11.70 14.22 3.41
C PRO A 40 10.94 13.96 2.10
N GLY A 41 11.27 14.68 1.02
CA GLY A 41 10.65 14.50 -0.30
C GLY A 41 10.98 13.14 -0.93
N ASP A 42 12.26 12.74 -0.94
CA ASP A 42 12.70 11.46 -1.50
C ASP A 42 12.13 10.28 -0.72
N VAL A 43 12.04 10.41 0.61
CA VAL A 43 11.38 9.41 1.45
C VAL A 43 9.90 9.32 1.13
N LEU A 44 9.20 10.45 0.96
CA LEU A 44 7.79 10.44 0.61
C LEU A 44 7.56 9.71 -0.71
N GLN A 45 8.41 9.93 -1.72
CA GLN A 45 8.33 9.19 -2.99
C GLN A 45 8.49 7.67 -2.80
N LYS A 46 9.43 7.23 -1.96
CA LYS A 46 9.61 5.81 -1.63
C LYS A 46 8.40 5.22 -0.91
N VAL A 47 7.84 5.95 0.06
CA VAL A 47 6.62 5.58 0.78
C VAL A 47 5.44 5.46 -0.20
N CYS A 48 5.30 6.41 -1.13
CA CYS A 48 4.26 6.35 -2.15
C CYS A 48 4.43 5.15 -3.08
N GLY A 49 5.66 4.82 -3.48
CA GLY A 49 5.95 3.62 -4.26
C GLY A 49 5.51 2.33 -3.53
N ILE A 50 5.84 2.21 -2.25
CA ILE A 50 5.37 1.08 -1.42
C ILE A 50 3.84 1.05 -1.34
N TYR A 51 3.24 2.21 -1.08
CA TYR A 51 1.79 2.34 -0.92
C TYR A 51 1.05 1.87 -2.17
N GLN A 52 1.48 2.30 -3.37
CA GLN A 52 0.86 1.89 -4.62
C GLN A 52 0.87 0.38 -4.82
N VAL A 53 1.93 -0.31 -4.37
CA VAL A 53 2.03 -1.76 -4.42
C VAL A 53 1.08 -2.45 -3.43
N VAL A 54 0.97 -1.95 -2.20
CA VAL A 54 0.13 -2.60 -1.16
C VAL A 54 -1.34 -2.18 -1.20
N ARG A 55 -1.67 -1.08 -1.88
CA ARG A 55 -3.02 -0.51 -1.96
C ARG A 55 -4.09 -1.50 -2.45
N PRO A 56 -3.88 -2.33 -3.49
CA PRO A 56 -4.88 -3.30 -3.93
C PRO A 56 -5.24 -4.30 -2.83
N PHE A 57 -4.25 -4.75 -2.05
CA PHE A 57 -4.47 -5.63 -0.91
C PHE A 57 -5.26 -4.95 0.20
N LEU A 58 -4.92 -3.71 0.56
CA LEU A 58 -5.69 -2.97 1.57
C LEU A 58 -7.16 -2.82 1.17
N LYS A 59 -7.43 -2.53 -0.11
CA LYS A 59 -8.79 -2.47 -0.65
C LYS A 59 -9.50 -3.83 -0.61
N LEU A 60 -8.80 -4.90 -0.97
CA LEU A 60 -9.33 -6.26 -0.89
C LEU A 60 -9.75 -6.59 0.56
N VAL A 61 -8.85 -6.38 1.53
CA VAL A 61 -9.13 -6.66 2.95
C VAL A 61 -10.30 -5.85 3.46
N ALA A 62 -10.41 -4.57 3.07
CA ALA A 62 -11.55 -3.73 3.46
C ALA A 62 -12.90 -4.24 2.91
N ASN A 63 -12.89 -4.95 1.78
CA ASN A 63 -14.11 -5.49 1.15
C ASN A 63 -14.50 -6.88 1.68
N LEU A 64 -13.63 -7.58 2.42
CA LEU A 64 -13.94 -8.91 2.92
C LEU A 64 -15.10 -8.91 3.93
N PRO A 65 -16.09 -9.82 3.80
CA PRO A 65 -17.26 -9.86 4.68
C PRO A 65 -16.93 -10.25 6.12
N LEU A 66 -15.82 -10.97 6.35
CA LEU A 66 -15.40 -11.47 7.67
C LEU A 66 -14.66 -10.42 8.53
N ILE A 67 -14.28 -9.27 7.96
CA ILE A 67 -13.55 -8.24 8.68
C ILE A 67 -14.53 -7.33 9.45
N PRO A 68 -14.31 -7.07 10.75
CA PRO A 68 -15.17 -6.17 11.53
C PRO A 68 -15.24 -4.76 10.94
N GLN A 69 -16.41 -4.10 11.01
CA GLN A 69 -16.62 -2.78 10.41
C GLN A 69 -15.57 -1.74 10.85
N LYS A 70 -15.24 -1.69 12.16
CA LYS A 70 -14.21 -0.76 12.68
C LYS A 70 -12.84 -0.93 12.02
N TRP A 71 -12.50 -2.15 11.60
CA TRP A 71 -11.23 -2.42 10.94
C TRP A 71 -11.27 -1.94 9.49
N LYS A 72 -12.41 -2.14 8.80
CA LYS A 72 -12.65 -1.57 7.47
C LYS A 72 -12.55 -0.06 7.48
N ASP A 73 -13.14 0.59 8.50
CA ASP A 73 -13.09 2.04 8.65
C ASP A 73 -11.65 2.53 8.87
N ALA A 74 -10.85 1.80 9.65
CA ALA A 74 -9.43 2.12 9.87
C ALA A 74 -8.60 1.98 8.59
N ILE A 75 -8.78 0.89 7.84
CA ILE A 75 -8.12 0.68 6.54
C ILE A 75 -8.51 1.78 5.57
N LYS A 76 -9.80 2.11 5.47
CA LYS A 76 -10.31 3.14 4.58
C LYS A 76 -9.74 4.51 4.92
N THR A 77 -9.75 4.89 6.20
CA THR A 77 -9.16 6.15 6.68
C THR A 77 -7.69 6.24 6.32
N PHE A 78 -6.94 5.15 6.53
CA PHE A 78 -5.53 5.10 6.15
C PHE A 78 -5.34 5.22 4.63
N THR A 79 -6.12 4.49 3.83
CA THR A 79 -6.01 4.57 2.37
C THR A 79 -6.40 5.94 1.83
N ASP A 80 -7.40 6.61 2.38
CA ASP A 80 -7.83 7.95 1.95
C ASP A 80 -6.76 9.00 2.24
N LEU A 81 -6.11 8.90 3.41
CA LEU A 81 -4.96 9.72 3.76
C LEU A 81 -3.80 9.50 2.78
N MET A 82 -3.46 8.23 2.53
CA MET A 82 -2.34 7.89 1.64
C MET A 82 -2.63 8.26 0.19
N ASP A 83 -3.86 8.09 -0.31
CA ASP A 83 -4.28 8.54 -1.64
C ASP A 83 -4.15 10.07 -1.78
N SER A 84 -4.29 10.82 -0.69
CA SER A 84 -4.09 12.29 -0.68
C SER A 84 -2.61 12.68 -0.68
N LEU A 85 -1.74 11.87 -0.06
CA LEU A 85 -0.29 12.09 0.00
C LEU A 85 0.43 11.57 -1.25
N CYS A 86 -0.13 10.55 -1.89
CA CYS A 86 0.45 9.77 -2.97
C CYS A 86 -0.56 9.60 -4.11
N PRO A 87 -0.85 10.68 -4.86
CA PRO A 87 -1.81 10.63 -5.97
C PRO A 87 -1.39 9.71 -7.11
#